data_AF-A0AAN3YYC7-F1
#
_entry.id   AF-A0AAN3YYC7-F1
#
_cell.length_a   1.000
_cell.length_b   1.000
_cell.length_c   1.000
_cell.angle_alpha   90.00
_cell.angle_beta   90.00
_cell.angle_gamma   90.00
#
_symmetry.space_group_name_H-M   'P 1'
#
loop_
_entity.id
_entity.type
_entity.pdbx_description
1 polymer ?
#
loop_
_entity_poly.entity_id
_entity_poly.type
_entity_poly.pdbx_seq_one_letter_code
_entity_poly.pdbx_strand_id
1 'polypeptide(L)'
;MSKEINELQFSLHYASETDSEMNISTILTANIHTADGETQQLTQLICTTSPAGKKQYRIGLQKISDAGEPSLVAIESYWRKNTQESCIYFLEKAKQFIQGHLQQT
;
A
#
# COMPACT_ATOMS: atom_id res chain seq x y z
N MET A 1 -10.15 2.40 -31.34
CA MET A 1 -10.89 1.86 -30.19
C MET A 1 -10.16 2.27 -28.93
N SER A 2 -10.70 3.24 -28.20
CA SER A 2 -10.24 3.58 -26.86
C SER A 2 -10.55 2.38 -25.96
N LYS A 3 -9.51 1.69 -25.46
CA LYS A 3 -9.67 0.69 -24.39
C LYS A 3 -10.46 1.39 -23.28
N GLU A 4 -11.67 0.90 -23.02
CA GLU A 4 -12.38 1.29 -21.80
C GLU A 4 -11.41 1.05 -20.65
N ILE A 5 -11.23 2.06 -19.79
CA ILE A 5 -10.52 1.87 -18.54
C ILE A 5 -11.41 0.92 -17.77
N ASN A 6 -11.10 -0.38 -17.82
CA ASN A 6 -11.68 -1.40 -16.96
C ASN A 6 -11.73 -0.80 -15.54
N GLU A 7 -12.88 -0.85 -14.89
CA GLU A 7 -13.06 -0.29 -13.56
C GLU A 7 -11.94 -0.81 -12.64
N LEU A 8 -11.01 0.08 -12.28
CA LEU A 8 -9.88 -0.25 -11.43
C LEU A 8 -10.34 -0.22 -9.98
N GLN A 9 -10.11 -1.32 -9.30
CA GLN A 9 -10.39 -1.48 -7.89
C GLN A 9 -9.11 -1.41 -7.07
N PHE A 10 -9.23 -0.92 -5.85
CA PHE A 10 -8.13 -0.80 -4.90
C PHE A 10 -8.39 -1.66 -3.69
N SER A 11 -7.47 -2.57 -3.41
CA SER A 11 -7.44 -3.35 -2.17
C SER A 11 -6.15 -3.07 -1.39
N LEU A 12 -6.27 -3.06 -0.07
CA LEU A 12 -5.16 -2.82 0.84
C LEU A 12 -5.07 -3.97 1.85
N HIS A 13 -3.94 -4.64 1.89
CA HIS A 13 -3.69 -5.72 2.83
C HIS A 13 -2.68 -5.28 3.88
N TYR A 14 -3.00 -5.48 5.15
CA TYR A 14 -2.12 -5.21 6.27
C TYR A 14 -1.38 -6.48 6.69
N ALA A 15 -0.07 -6.37 6.89
CA ALA A 15 0.75 -7.35 7.59
C ALA A 15 1.71 -6.63 8.53
N SER A 16 2.18 -7.33 9.56
CA SER A 16 3.27 -6.86 10.39
C SER A 16 4.22 -7.99 10.76
N GLU A 17 5.48 -7.63 10.93
CA GLU A 17 6.54 -8.54 11.35
C GLU A 17 7.44 -7.84 12.36
N THR A 18 8.07 -8.63 13.23
CA THR A 18 9.09 -8.15 14.17
C THR A 18 10.37 -8.89 13.91
N ASP A 19 11.46 -8.16 13.69
CA ASP A 19 12.76 -8.76 13.43
C ASP A 19 13.52 -9.11 14.73
N SER A 20 14.72 -9.68 14.59
CA SER A 20 15.58 -10.05 15.72
C SER A 20 16.07 -8.86 16.55
N GLU A 21 16.04 -7.65 15.98
CA GLU A 21 16.43 -6.40 16.66
C GLU A 21 15.23 -5.72 17.33
N MET A 22 14.06 -6.39 17.36
CA MET A 22 12.79 -5.85 17.84
C MET A 22 12.28 -4.65 17.04
N ASN A 23 12.75 -4.45 15.81
CA ASN A 23 12.10 -3.50 14.91
C ASN A 23 10.77 -4.09 14.44
N ILE A 24 9.71 -3.29 14.46
CA ILE A 24 8.39 -3.66 13.98
C ILE A 24 8.21 -3.09 12.59
N SER A 25 8.13 -3.96 11.59
CA SER A 25 7.79 -3.57 10.22
C SER A 25 6.31 -3.77 9.98
N THR A 26 5.61 -2.68 9.72
CA THR A 26 4.25 -2.71 9.19
C THR A 26 4.31 -2.64 7.67
N ILE A 27 3.63 -3.57 7.01
CA ILE A 27 3.63 -3.72 5.56
C ILE A 27 2.19 -3.55 5.08
N LEU A 28 1.96 -2.54 4.26
CA LEU A 28 0.71 -2.30 3.57
C LEU A 28 0.89 -2.66 2.10
N THR A 29 0.20 -3.70 1.65
CA THR A 29 0.24 -4.12 0.24
C THR A 29 -0.96 -3.54 -0.48
N ALA A 30 -0.73 -2.47 -1.23
CA ALA A 30 -1.68 -1.85 -2.13
C ALA A 30 -1.73 -2.64 -3.45
N ASN A 31 -2.91 -3.14 -3.80
CA ASN A 31 -3.16 -3.88 -5.02
C ASN A 31 -4.22 -3.12 -5.84
N ILE A 32 -3.85 -2.75 -7.05
CA ILE A 32 -4.76 -2.18 -8.05
C ILE A 32 -5.04 -3.29 -9.04
N HIS A 33 -6.32 -3.62 -9.19
CA HIS A 33 -6.75 -4.74 -10.01
C HIS A 33 -7.99 -4.39 -10.82
N THR A 34 -8.25 -5.15 -11.87
CA THR A 34 -9.51 -5.05 -12.60
C THR A 34 -10.67 -5.61 -11.76
N ALA A 35 -11.90 -5.35 -12.19
CA ALA A 35 -13.10 -5.96 -11.62
C ALA A 35 -13.05 -7.51 -11.64
N ASP A 36 -12.35 -8.10 -12.61
CA ASP A 36 -12.14 -9.56 -12.71
C ASP A 36 -11.04 -10.08 -11.76
N GLY A 37 -10.41 -9.19 -10.99
CA GLY A 37 -9.39 -9.51 -9.99
C GLY A 37 -7.96 -9.57 -10.53
N GLU A 38 -7.73 -9.21 -11.80
CA GLU A 38 -6.38 -9.21 -12.38
C GLU A 38 -5.56 -8.03 -11.85
N THR A 39 -4.49 -8.31 -11.10
CA THR A 39 -3.54 -7.29 -10.62
C THR A 39 -2.90 -6.54 -11.78
N GLN A 40 -3.15 -5.23 -11.82
CA GLN A 40 -2.49 -4.28 -12.70
C GLN A 40 -1.28 -3.64 -12.03
N GLN A 41 -1.34 -3.44 -10.72
CA GLN A 41 -0.23 -2.93 -9.95
C GLN A 41 -0.23 -3.48 -8.53
N LEU A 42 0.96 -3.80 -8.03
CA LEU A 42 1.16 -4.21 -6.64
C LEU A 42 2.29 -3.36 -6.06
N THR A 43 2.03 -2.67 -4.95
CA THR A 43 3.03 -1.88 -4.24
C THR A 43 2.99 -2.17 -2.75
N GLN A 44 4.13 -2.49 -2.15
CA GLN A 44 4.29 -2.57 -0.72
C GLN A 44 4.82 -1.24 -0.16
N LEU A 45 4.03 -0.66 0.74
CA LEU A 45 4.40 0.48 1.56
C LEU A 45 4.83 -0.05 2.93
N ILE A 46 6.08 0.18 3.32
CA ILE A 46 6.65 -0.38 4.55
C ILE A 46 7.02 0.73 5.50
N CYS A 47 6.52 0.63 6.74
CA CYS A 47 6.91 1.47 7.87
C CYS A 47 7.59 0.59 8.92
N THR A 48 8.89 0.77 9.11
CA THR A 48 9.66 0.10 10.16
C THR A 48 9.84 1.03 11.34
N THR A 49 9.43 0.58 12.53
CA THR A 49 9.59 1.32 13.79
C THR A 49 10.59 0.60 14.67
N SER A 50 11.69 1.29 14.99
CA SER A 50 12.69 0.77 15.94
C SER A 50 12.16 0.77 17.37
N PRO A 51 12.81 0.03 18.29
CA PRO A 51 12.49 0.06 19.73
C PRO A 51 12.55 1.48 20.34
N ALA A 52 13.38 2.37 19.78
CA ALA A 52 13.48 3.77 20.19
C ALA A 52 12.34 4.65 19.64
N GLY A 53 11.37 4.07 18.92
CA GLY A 53 10.24 4.79 18.30
C GLY A 53 10.58 5.52 17.00
N LYS A 54 11.84 5.46 16.52
CA LYS A 54 12.22 6.04 15.22
C LYS A 54 11.58 5.24 14.09
N LYS A 55 10.93 5.95 13.17
CA LYS A 55 10.26 5.38 11.99
C LYS A 55 11.08 5.57 10.73
N GLN A 56 11.06 4.56 9.87
CA GLN A 56 11.59 4.60 8.51
C GLN A 56 10.53 4.12 7.53
N TYR A 57 10.43 4.80 6.39
CA TYR A 57 9.43 4.51 5.37
C TYR A 57 10.12 4.14 4.08
N ARG A 58 9.65 3.08 3.41
CA ARG A 58 10.21 2.62 2.13
C ARG A 58 9.17 1.93 1.26
N ILE A 59 9.47 1.90 -0.04
CA ILE A 59 8.81 0.98 -0.97
C ILE A 59 9.48 -0.39 -0.84
N GLY A 60 8.65 -1.43 -0.68
CA GLY A 60 9.04 -2.84 -0.75
C GLY A 60 8.92 -3.37 -2.17
N LEU A 61 8.23 -4.50 -2.33
CA LEU A 61 7.91 -5.02 -3.66
C LEU A 61 7.04 -4.01 -4.44
N GLN A 62 7.43 -3.75 -5.69
CA GLN A 62 6.62 -2.98 -6.63
C GLN A 62 6.59 -3.68 -7.99
N LYS A 63 5.39 -3.89 -8.53
CA LYS A 63 5.14 -4.54 -9.82
C LYS A 63 4.04 -3.80 -10.57
N ILE A 64 4.22 -3.69 -11.89
CA ILE A 64 3.26 -3.12 -12.85
C ILE A 64 3.04 -4.14 -13.98
N SER A 65 1.79 -4.36 -14.37
CA SER A 65 1.45 -5.31 -15.45
C SER A 65 1.83 -4.78 -16.83
N ASP A 66 1.63 -3.48 -17.07
CA ASP A 66 1.90 -2.81 -18.33
C ASP A 66 2.52 -1.43 -18.07
N ALA A 67 3.85 -1.32 -18.26
CA ALA A 67 4.59 -0.06 -18.13
C ALA A 67 4.40 0.88 -19.35
N GLY A 68 3.70 0.44 -20.40
CA GLY A 68 3.29 1.29 -21.52
C GLY A 68 2.01 2.06 -21.24
N GLU A 69 1.25 1.68 -20.20
CA GLU A 69 0.03 2.36 -19.79
C GLU A 69 0.35 3.57 -18.89
N PRO A 70 0.13 4.82 -19.34
CA PRO A 70 0.58 6.00 -18.61
C PRO A 70 -0.04 6.15 -17.21
N SER A 71 -1.28 5.70 -16.99
CA SER A 71 -1.94 5.84 -15.68
C SER A 71 -1.33 4.93 -14.62
N LEU A 72 -1.00 3.68 -14.98
CA LEU A 72 -0.33 2.73 -14.09
C LEU A 72 1.08 3.22 -13.73
N VAL A 73 1.83 3.77 -14.70
CA VAL A 73 3.14 4.39 -14.46
C VAL A 73 3.03 5.61 -13.54
N ALA A 74 2.03 6.46 -13.75
CA ALA A 74 1.81 7.62 -12.88
C ALA A 74 1.53 7.21 -11.44
N ILE A 75 0.74 6.16 -11.22
CA ILE A 75 0.46 5.61 -9.89
C ILE A 75 1.73 4.99 -9.27
N GLU A 76 2.50 4.22 -10.04
CA GLU A 76 3.77 3.64 -9.61
C GLU A 76 4.74 4.71 -9.09
N SER A 77 4.86 5.79 -9.86
CA SER A 77 5.68 6.96 -9.54
C SER A 77 5.14 7.75 -8.35
N TYR A 78 3.82 7.84 -8.21
CA TYR A 78 3.19 8.51 -7.06
C TYR A 78 3.61 7.83 -5.74
N TRP A 79 3.59 6.49 -5.70
CA TRP A 79 4.00 5.75 -4.51
C TRP A 79 5.43 6.08 -4.10
N ARG A 80 6.37 6.08 -5.05
CA ARG A 80 7.78 6.38 -4.74
C ARG A 80 7.95 7.79 -4.21
N LYS A 81 7.34 8.78 -4.87
CA LYS A 81 7.47 10.20 -4.50
C LYS A 81 6.83 10.50 -3.14
N ASN A 82 5.75 9.81 -2.79
CA ASN A 82 4.95 10.09 -1.60
C ASN A 82 4.98 8.93 -0.59
N THR A 83 6.07 8.15 -0.56
CA THR A 83 6.17 6.90 0.21
C THR A 83 5.77 7.11 1.68
N GLN A 84 6.37 8.10 2.34
CA GLN A 84 6.12 8.39 3.74
C GLN A 84 4.68 8.85 3.99
N GLU A 85 4.20 9.81 3.20
CA GLU A 85 2.84 10.35 3.32
C GLU A 85 1.79 9.25 3.11
N SER A 86 1.98 8.41 2.09
CA SER A 86 1.11 7.28 1.79
C SER A 86 1.09 6.25 2.92
N CYS A 87 2.26 5.90 3.47
CA CYS A 87 2.34 5.01 4.64
C CYS A 87 1.53 5.57 5.81
N ILE A 88 1.75 6.83 6.17
CA ILE A 88 1.08 7.47 7.31
C ILE A 88 -0.44 7.48 7.08
N TYR A 89 -0.89 7.97 5.93
CA TYR A 89 -2.30 8.07 5.59
C TYR A 89 -3.02 6.73 5.70
N PHE A 90 -2.50 5.69 5.04
CA PHE A 90 -3.17 4.39 5.03
C PHE A 90 -3.11 3.67 6.37
N LEU A 91 -2.04 3.85 7.15
CA LEU A 91 -1.97 3.32 8.51
C LEU A 91 -3.01 3.98 9.42
N GLU A 92 -3.18 5.30 9.32
CA GLU A 92 -4.21 6.02 10.07
C GLU A 92 -5.61 5.58 9.65
N LYS A 93 -5.86 5.40 8.35
CA LYS A 93 -7.15 4.89 7.86
C LYS A 93 -7.45 3.47 8.31
N ALA A 94 -6.47 2.56 8.25
CA ALA A 94 -6.62 1.20 8.76
C ALA A 94 -6.93 1.21 10.26
N LYS A 95 -6.23 2.04 11.05
CA LYS A 95 -6.49 2.20 12.48
C LYS A 95 -7.90 2.73 12.75
N GLN A 96 -8.32 3.79 12.06
CA GLN A 96 -9.66 4.37 12.18
C GLN A 96 -10.75 3.35 11.84
N PHE A 97 -10.55 2.57 10.77
CA PHE A 97 -11.47 1.51 10.37
C PHE A 97 -11.64 0.46 11.47
N ILE A 98 -10.53 -0.08 12.00
CA ILE A 98 -10.54 -1.09 13.07
C ILE A 98 -11.22 -0.53 14.33
N GLN A 99 -10.85 0.68 14.75
CA GLN A 99 -11.44 1.32 15.94
C GLN A 99 -12.94 1.56 15.79
N GLY A 100 -13.38 2.00 14.61
CA GLY A 100 -14.81 2.21 14.33
C GLY A 100 -15.63 0.93 14.41
N HIS A 101 -15.06 -0.23 14.04
CA HIS A 101 -15.73 -1.52 14.16
C HIS A 101 -15.76 -2.02 15.62
N LEU A 102 -14.68 -1.82 16.37
CA LEU A 102 -14.61 -2.21 17.78
C LEU A 102 -15.56 -1.40 18.67
N GLN A 103 -15.90 -0.16 18.32
CA GLN A 103 -16.86 0.66 19.06
C GLN A 103 -18.34 0.29 18.79
N GLN A 104 -18.60 -0.53 17.78
CA GLN A 104 -19.96 -1.00 17.43
C GLN A 104 -20.27 -2.39 18.01
N THR A 105 -19.34 -3.00 18.74
CA THR A 105 -19.50 -4.29 19.43
C THR A 105 -19.64 -4.07 20.92
#